data_AF-A0A2H1L4J0-F1
#
_entry.id   AF-A0A2H1L4J0-F1
#
_cell.length_a   1.000
_cell.length_b   1.000
_cell.length_c   1.000
_cell.angle_alpha   90.00
_cell.angle_beta   90.00
_cell.angle_gamma   90.00
#
_symmetry.space_group_name_H-M   'P 1'
#
loop_
_entity.id
_entity.type
_entity.pdbx_description
1 polymer ?
#
loop_
_entity_poly.entity_id
_entity_poly.type
_entity_poly.pdbx_seq_one_letter_code
_entity_poly.pdbx_strand_id
1 'polypeptide(L)'
;MSDSLQSLVDRAAFLSAEVQQSFGSVIAEREFEVDFSSAPTLRFTGDQTISFRPHMMGSSVSRQAEKTWHWAWDNINEFPEQVVALSARVREHGSARGIAELSDAELPLDPENLPLALTLASKAITGAWAHYPVAAGGGTTVWVLIDDERLTLGEPELKPVVRALASGITGLEVSDHRIALASYATLRGLRTAPLPDGGVRILCADGSADVTFDEQERISSCQANQTLEGEAAEQFAQIGAVTGTAVFGGAAAGLPAPVESAPAQREPVTSAAPEEPPAPAPAPVPAEHPAAEQPAPVAAETPAAEARPQAEQQPTPAADEPHEPSAEAPSETETPPETEAPAEAEAPASAETESPAETEAPQEERPQKEKKGLLRRLFGR
;
A
#
# COMPACT_ATOMS: atom_id res chain seq x y z
N MET A 1 18.49 18.83 -15.10
CA MET A 1 17.92 18.65 -13.76
C MET A 1 18.72 17.56 -13.07
N SER A 2 19.01 17.69 -11.78
CA SER A 2 19.55 16.60 -10.96
C SER A 2 18.44 15.61 -10.64
N ASP A 3 18.68 14.32 -10.83
CA ASP A 3 17.75 13.28 -10.40
C ASP A 3 17.93 13.04 -8.90
N SER A 4 16.87 13.33 -8.13
CA SER A 4 16.70 12.97 -6.72
C SER A 4 15.53 11.97 -6.57
N LEU A 5 15.41 11.31 -5.41
CA LEU A 5 14.26 10.46 -5.11
C LEU A 5 12.93 11.19 -5.37
N GLN A 6 12.77 12.39 -4.80
CA GLN A 6 11.55 13.19 -4.97
C GLN A 6 11.27 13.54 -6.44
N SER A 7 12.30 13.86 -7.24
CA SER A 7 12.10 14.15 -8.66
C SER A 7 11.60 12.95 -9.47
N LEU A 8 11.89 11.72 -9.02
CA LEU A 8 11.38 10.49 -9.63
C LEU A 8 9.94 10.20 -9.16
N VAL A 9 9.62 10.48 -7.89
CA VAL A 9 8.26 10.44 -7.35
C VAL A 9 7.34 11.39 -8.12
N ASP A 10 7.72 12.66 -8.25
CA ASP A 10 6.94 13.69 -8.95
C ASP A 10 6.64 13.26 -10.40
N ARG A 11 7.66 12.80 -11.14
CA ARG A 11 7.52 12.33 -12.53
C ARG A 11 6.60 11.11 -12.67
N ALA A 12 6.49 10.27 -11.65
CA ALA A 12 5.63 9.09 -11.66
C ALA A 12 4.19 9.35 -11.19
N ALA A 13 3.96 10.43 -10.42
CA ALA A 13 2.78 10.59 -9.57
C ALA A 13 1.44 10.37 -10.29
N PHE A 14 1.12 11.18 -11.31
CA PHE A 14 -0.20 11.13 -11.94
C PHE A 14 -0.42 9.91 -12.85
N LEU A 15 0.59 9.46 -13.61
CA LEU A 15 0.44 8.22 -14.37
C LEU A 15 0.27 7.01 -13.43
N SER A 16 1.03 6.97 -12.33
CA SER A 16 0.86 5.96 -11.29
C SER A 16 -0.57 5.98 -10.74
N ALA A 17 -1.14 7.16 -10.47
CA ALA A 17 -2.52 7.29 -9.98
C ALA A 17 -3.55 6.74 -10.99
N GLU A 18 -3.45 7.07 -12.28
CA GLU A 18 -4.36 6.53 -13.31
C GLU A 18 -4.21 5.00 -13.45
N VAL A 19 -2.97 4.50 -13.51
CA VAL A 19 -2.70 3.06 -13.65
C VAL A 19 -3.13 2.29 -12.41
N GLN A 20 -3.00 2.82 -11.18
CA GLN A 20 -3.55 2.18 -9.99
C GLN A 20 -5.08 2.12 -9.98
N GLN A 21 -5.78 3.13 -10.52
CA GLN A 21 -7.24 3.12 -10.64
C GLN A 21 -7.71 2.06 -11.65
N SER A 22 -7.04 1.97 -12.81
CA SER A 22 -7.26 0.91 -13.80
C SER A 22 -6.98 -0.47 -13.21
N PHE A 23 -5.79 -0.67 -12.65
CA PHE A 23 -5.37 -1.94 -12.05
C PHE A 23 -6.29 -2.39 -10.89
N GLY A 24 -6.67 -1.46 -10.01
CA GLY A 24 -7.64 -1.71 -8.94
C GLY A 24 -9.00 -2.21 -9.47
N SER A 25 -9.45 -1.66 -10.60
CA SER A 25 -10.67 -2.09 -11.28
C SER A 25 -10.56 -3.49 -11.91
N VAL A 26 -9.37 -3.86 -12.39
CA VAL A 26 -9.09 -5.22 -12.92
C VAL A 26 -9.09 -6.27 -11.81
N ILE A 27 -8.49 -5.97 -10.65
CA ILE A 27 -8.38 -6.92 -9.54
C ILE A 27 -9.59 -6.92 -8.61
N ALA A 28 -10.44 -5.89 -8.59
CA ALA A 28 -11.78 -5.87 -8.00
C ALA A 28 -11.94 -6.61 -6.65
N GLU A 29 -11.05 -6.32 -5.68
CA GLU A 29 -11.03 -6.91 -4.32
C GLU A 29 -10.95 -8.45 -4.24
N ARG A 30 -10.51 -9.11 -5.31
CA ARG A 30 -10.26 -10.56 -5.38
C ARG A 30 -9.24 -11.03 -4.33
N GLU A 31 -9.42 -12.25 -3.82
CA GLU A 31 -8.40 -12.91 -3.00
C GLU A 31 -7.12 -13.11 -3.83
N PHE A 32 -5.97 -12.80 -3.25
CA PHE A 32 -4.68 -12.95 -3.92
C PHE A 32 -3.85 -14.11 -3.34
N GLU A 33 -3.01 -14.69 -4.20
CA GLU A 33 -1.93 -15.59 -3.83
C GLU A 33 -0.68 -15.16 -4.59
N VAL A 34 0.49 -15.23 -3.94
CA VAL A 34 1.77 -14.90 -4.57
C VAL A 34 2.74 -16.06 -4.46
N ASP A 35 3.47 -16.30 -5.55
CA ASP A 35 4.63 -17.17 -5.61
C ASP A 35 5.84 -16.36 -6.15
N PHE A 36 6.99 -16.55 -5.51
CA PHE A 36 8.28 -15.96 -5.90
C PHE A 36 9.31 -17.04 -6.31
N SER A 37 8.83 -18.24 -6.67
CA SER A 37 9.62 -19.31 -7.29
C SER A 37 10.13 -18.94 -8.70
N SER A 38 10.74 -19.92 -9.37
CA SER A 38 11.20 -19.80 -10.77
C SER A 38 10.07 -19.58 -11.80
N ALA A 39 8.80 -19.56 -11.38
CA ALA A 39 7.66 -19.10 -12.16
C ALA A 39 6.82 -18.08 -11.35
N PRO A 40 7.37 -16.87 -11.08
CA PRO A 40 6.78 -15.96 -10.12
C PRO A 40 5.44 -15.45 -10.63
N THR A 41 4.43 -15.55 -9.77
CA THR A 41 3.02 -15.36 -10.13
C THR A 41 2.30 -14.65 -8.99
N LEU A 42 1.62 -13.54 -9.30
CA LEU A 42 0.63 -12.92 -8.43
C LEU A 42 -0.75 -13.20 -9.04
N ARG A 43 -1.50 -14.10 -8.40
CA ARG A 43 -2.79 -14.62 -8.86
C ARG A 43 -3.92 -14.02 -8.05
N PHE A 44 -4.90 -13.42 -8.73
CA PHE A 44 -6.15 -12.92 -8.16
C PHE A 44 -7.31 -13.85 -8.53
N THR A 45 -8.04 -14.30 -7.52
CA THR A 45 -9.10 -15.32 -7.63
C THR A 45 -10.48 -14.72 -7.39
N GLY A 46 -11.41 -15.00 -8.29
CA GLY A 46 -12.83 -14.64 -8.25
C GLY A 46 -13.54 -15.37 -9.39
N ASP A 47 -14.58 -14.79 -9.98
CA ASP A 47 -15.33 -15.41 -11.10
C ASP A 47 -14.45 -15.83 -12.30
N GLN A 48 -13.36 -15.09 -12.50
CA GLN A 48 -12.29 -15.42 -13.46
C GLN A 48 -10.93 -15.25 -12.78
N THR A 49 -10.04 -16.24 -12.89
CA THR A 49 -8.68 -16.12 -12.37
C THR A 49 -7.84 -15.20 -13.25
N ILE A 50 -7.15 -14.22 -12.65
CA ILE A 50 -6.23 -13.32 -13.35
C ILE A 50 -4.86 -13.41 -12.69
N SER A 51 -3.85 -13.80 -13.45
CA SER A 51 -2.45 -13.90 -12.98
C SER A 51 -1.57 -12.85 -13.65
N PHE A 52 -0.64 -12.27 -12.88
CA PHE A 52 0.40 -11.34 -13.34
C PHE A 52 1.79 -11.84 -12.92
N ARG A 53 2.84 -11.35 -13.58
CA ARG A 53 4.24 -11.52 -13.14
C ARG A 53 4.56 -10.43 -12.10
N PRO A 54 4.86 -10.79 -10.83
CA PRO A 54 5.31 -9.83 -9.83
C PRO A 54 6.82 -9.64 -9.91
N HIS A 55 7.26 -8.40 -9.72
CA HIS A 55 8.67 -8.04 -9.56
C HIS A 55 8.86 -7.39 -8.19
N MET A 56 9.69 -7.98 -7.32
CA MET A 56 9.86 -7.52 -5.96
C MET A 56 10.75 -6.28 -5.90
N MET A 57 10.25 -5.19 -5.32
CA MET A 57 11.05 -3.99 -5.04
C MET A 57 11.74 -4.08 -3.69
N GLY A 58 11.00 -4.46 -2.65
CA GLY A 58 11.52 -4.59 -1.29
C GLY A 58 10.42 -4.97 -0.30
N SER A 59 10.78 -5.05 0.97
CA SER A 59 9.85 -5.27 2.08
C SER A 59 9.94 -4.16 3.10
N SER A 60 8.79 -3.60 3.48
CA SER A 60 8.64 -2.68 4.61
C SER A 60 8.16 -3.43 5.84
N VAL A 61 8.86 -3.27 6.96
CA VAL A 61 8.45 -3.74 8.29
C VAL A 61 7.95 -2.53 9.08
N SER A 62 6.74 -2.58 9.62
CA SER A 62 6.07 -1.44 10.29
C SER A 62 5.74 -1.66 11.77
N ARG A 63 6.32 -2.69 12.39
CA ARG A 63 6.09 -3.02 13.81
C ARG A 63 6.91 -2.12 14.74
N GLN A 64 6.39 -1.81 15.92
CA GLN A 64 6.88 -0.72 16.79
C GLN A 64 8.40 -0.67 17.07
N ALA A 65 9.08 -1.82 17.09
CA ALA A 65 10.51 -1.95 17.38
C ALA A 65 11.41 -1.95 16.12
N GLU A 66 10.83 -2.15 14.93
CA GLU A 66 11.53 -2.30 13.65
C GLU A 66 10.70 -1.60 12.56
N LYS A 67 11.09 -0.37 12.23
CA LYS A 67 10.51 0.43 11.14
C LYS A 67 11.55 0.56 10.02
N THR A 68 11.66 -0.44 9.16
CA THR A 68 12.66 -0.47 8.08
C THR A 68 12.07 -0.84 6.72
N TRP A 69 12.65 -0.29 5.66
CA TRP A 69 12.56 -0.79 4.30
C TRP A 69 13.83 -1.58 4.00
N HIS A 70 13.69 -2.74 3.37
CA HIS A 70 14.81 -3.54 2.89
C HIS A 70 14.61 -3.85 1.40
N TRP A 71 15.59 -3.53 0.56
CA TRP A 71 15.51 -3.69 -0.89
C TRP A 71 15.67 -5.15 -1.33
N ALA A 72 14.84 -5.58 -2.28
CA ALA A 72 14.87 -6.95 -2.80
C ALA A 72 16.13 -7.26 -3.62
N TRP A 73 16.87 -6.24 -4.11
CA TRP A 73 18.12 -6.44 -4.83
C TRP A 73 19.28 -6.90 -3.94
N ASP A 74 19.19 -6.72 -2.61
CA ASP A 74 20.18 -7.27 -1.66
C ASP A 74 20.05 -8.79 -1.57
N ASN A 75 18.83 -9.29 -1.81
CA ASN A 75 18.49 -10.67 -2.10
C ASN A 75 18.99 -11.71 -1.06
N ILE A 76 18.92 -11.36 0.23
CA ILE A 76 19.26 -12.23 1.37
C ILE A 76 18.59 -13.63 1.29
N ASN A 77 17.41 -13.72 0.67
CA ASN A 77 16.63 -14.96 0.55
C ASN A 77 16.88 -15.74 -0.76
N GLU A 78 17.89 -15.35 -1.56
CA GLU A 78 18.28 -16.01 -2.81
C GLU A 78 17.12 -16.20 -3.83
N PHE A 79 16.23 -15.20 -3.94
CA PHE A 79 15.14 -15.21 -4.91
C PHE A 79 15.67 -15.28 -6.35
N PRO A 80 14.96 -15.96 -7.27
CA PRO A 80 15.31 -16.01 -8.70
C PRO A 80 15.45 -14.62 -9.34
N GLU A 81 16.42 -14.46 -10.24
CA GLU A 81 16.75 -13.19 -10.93
C GLU A 81 15.51 -12.46 -11.47
N GLN A 82 14.63 -13.20 -12.15
CA GLN A 82 13.33 -12.77 -12.65
C GLN A 82 12.40 -12.04 -11.65
N VAL A 83 12.56 -12.27 -10.34
CA VAL A 83 11.82 -11.60 -9.25
C VAL A 83 12.47 -10.27 -8.89
N VAL A 84 13.81 -10.22 -8.81
CA VAL A 84 14.58 -9.10 -8.25
C VAL A 84 15.27 -8.20 -9.29
N ALA A 85 15.27 -8.57 -10.57
CA ALA A 85 16.01 -7.84 -11.60
C ALA A 85 15.54 -6.38 -11.80
N LEU A 86 14.25 -6.08 -11.58
CA LEU A 86 13.78 -4.69 -11.66
C LEU A 86 14.26 -3.83 -10.49
N SER A 87 14.38 -4.38 -9.27
CA SER A 87 15.00 -3.66 -8.15
C SER A 87 16.51 -3.52 -8.33
N ALA A 88 17.19 -4.50 -8.96
CA ALA A 88 18.60 -4.37 -9.33
C ALA A 88 18.84 -3.19 -10.29
N ARG A 89 17.97 -2.98 -11.29
CA ARG A 89 18.02 -1.79 -12.17
C ARG A 89 17.80 -0.47 -11.41
N VAL A 90 16.96 -0.46 -10.37
CA VAL A 90 16.77 0.70 -9.49
C VAL A 90 18.05 1.01 -8.71
N ARG A 91 18.74 -0.01 -8.19
CA ARG A 91 20.05 0.13 -7.54
C ARG A 91 21.12 0.70 -8.47
N GLU A 92 21.20 0.18 -9.71
CA GLU A 92 22.13 0.69 -10.73
C GLU A 92 21.87 2.16 -11.03
N HIS A 93 20.59 2.53 -11.21
CA HIS A 93 20.19 3.91 -11.45
C HIS A 93 20.56 4.84 -10.27
N GLY A 94 20.28 4.41 -9.03
CA GLY A 94 20.61 5.15 -7.81
C GLY A 94 22.12 5.34 -7.63
N SER A 95 22.88 4.24 -7.75
CA SER A 95 24.35 4.24 -7.63
C SER A 95 25.01 5.14 -8.67
N ALA A 96 24.52 5.13 -9.91
CA ALA A 96 25.04 5.98 -10.99
C ALA A 96 24.76 7.49 -10.80
N ARG A 97 23.85 7.85 -9.89
CA ARG A 97 23.41 9.23 -9.62
C ARG A 97 23.70 9.72 -8.20
N GLY A 98 24.14 8.84 -7.29
CA GLY A 98 24.35 9.16 -5.89
C GLY A 98 23.05 9.30 -5.08
N ILE A 99 21.98 8.58 -5.45
CA ILE A 99 20.71 8.57 -4.72
C ILE A 99 20.75 7.42 -3.71
N ALA A 100 21.13 7.74 -2.46
CA ALA A 100 21.37 6.76 -1.39
C ALA A 100 20.14 5.88 -1.11
N GLU A 101 18.95 6.49 -1.14
CA GLU A 101 17.65 5.85 -0.88
C GLU A 101 17.31 4.74 -1.90
N LEU A 102 18.02 4.68 -3.03
CA LEU A 102 17.88 3.64 -4.05
C LEU A 102 19.05 2.64 -4.06
N SER A 103 20.17 2.94 -3.38
CA SER A 103 21.43 2.17 -3.45
C SER A 103 21.90 1.57 -2.12
N ASP A 104 21.40 2.07 -0.98
CA ASP A 104 21.59 1.47 0.34
C ASP A 104 20.56 0.35 0.55
N ALA A 105 20.99 -0.80 1.07
CA ALA A 105 20.15 -2.01 1.13
C ALA A 105 18.98 -1.89 2.11
N GLU A 106 19.20 -1.19 3.23
CA GLU A 106 18.23 -1.02 4.30
C GLU A 106 18.12 0.46 4.70
N LEU A 107 16.89 0.92 4.93
CA LEU A 107 16.55 2.31 5.22
C LEU A 107 15.55 2.36 6.40
N PRO A 108 15.62 3.36 7.29
CA PRO A 108 14.54 3.61 8.25
C PRO A 108 13.26 4.08 7.53
N LEU A 109 12.08 3.70 8.03
CA LEU A 109 10.80 4.24 7.55
C LEU A 109 10.50 5.59 8.20
N ASP A 110 11.34 6.56 7.90
CA ASP A 110 11.14 7.98 8.23
C ASP A 110 11.43 8.81 6.97
N PRO A 111 10.40 9.37 6.30
CA PRO A 111 8.98 9.39 6.67
C PRO A 111 8.26 8.04 6.50
N GLU A 112 7.08 7.87 7.13
CA GLU A 112 6.34 6.60 7.10
C GLU A 112 5.84 6.18 5.71
N ASN A 113 5.66 7.14 4.79
CA ASN A 113 5.25 6.90 3.40
C ASN A 113 6.41 6.52 2.47
N LEU A 114 7.65 6.45 2.98
CA LEU A 114 8.85 6.09 2.19
C LEU A 114 8.66 4.84 1.30
N PRO A 115 8.00 3.73 1.72
CA PRO A 115 7.79 2.57 0.85
C PRO A 115 7.03 2.90 -0.44
N LEU A 116 6.07 3.83 -0.38
CA LEU A 116 5.33 4.30 -1.55
C LEU A 116 6.21 5.22 -2.41
N ALA A 117 7.00 6.11 -1.81
CA ALA A 117 7.95 6.98 -2.53
C ALA A 117 9.01 6.15 -3.31
N LEU A 118 9.64 5.17 -2.65
CA LEU A 118 10.58 4.24 -3.29
C LEU A 118 9.91 3.43 -4.41
N THR A 119 8.66 3.01 -4.21
CA THR A 119 7.87 2.32 -5.24
C THR A 119 7.59 3.23 -6.44
N LEU A 120 7.16 4.48 -6.24
CA LEU A 120 6.91 5.45 -7.31
C LEU A 120 8.18 5.78 -8.11
N ALA A 121 9.31 6.00 -7.42
CA ALA A 121 10.60 6.18 -8.07
C ALA A 121 11.02 4.94 -8.88
N SER A 122 10.75 3.74 -8.37
CA SER A 122 10.98 2.49 -9.09
C SER A 122 10.12 2.39 -10.37
N LYS A 123 8.88 2.90 -10.38
CA LYS A 123 8.06 3.00 -11.60
C LYS A 123 8.70 3.92 -12.65
N ALA A 124 9.15 5.11 -12.23
CA ALA A 124 9.83 6.06 -13.13
C ALA A 124 11.12 5.52 -13.76
N ILE A 125 11.85 4.66 -13.02
CA ILE A 125 13.09 4.03 -13.50
C ILE A 125 12.83 2.83 -14.41
N THR A 126 11.86 1.98 -14.05
CA THR A 126 11.68 0.67 -14.70
C THR A 126 10.65 0.66 -15.83
N GLY A 127 9.69 1.59 -15.81
CA GLY A 127 8.53 1.57 -16.70
C GLY A 127 7.41 0.59 -16.30
N ALA A 128 7.56 -0.15 -15.19
CA ALA A 128 6.50 -1.01 -14.67
C ALA A 128 5.50 -0.17 -13.86
N TRP A 129 4.42 0.27 -14.50
CA TRP A 129 3.56 1.35 -13.97
C TRP A 129 2.51 0.93 -12.94
N ALA A 130 2.30 -0.35 -12.67
CA ALA A 130 1.42 -0.83 -11.59
C ALA A 130 2.22 -1.39 -10.41
N HIS A 131 1.64 -1.33 -9.21
CA HIS A 131 2.20 -1.96 -8.01
C HIS A 131 1.10 -2.56 -7.13
N TYR A 132 1.48 -3.52 -6.29
CA TYR A 132 0.62 -4.13 -5.29
C TYR A 132 1.37 -4.37 -3.97
N PRO A 133 0.85 -3.91 -2.81
CA PRO A 133 1.40 -4.23 -1.51
C PRO A 133 0.89 -5.60 -1.03
N VAL A 134 1.79 -6.58 -0.97
CA VAL A 134 1.53 -7.95 -0.52
C VAL A 134 1.75 -8.05 0.99
N ALA A 135 0.70 -8.30 1.77
CA ALA A 135 0.84 -8.56 3.20
C ALA A 135 1.51 -9.93 3.46
N ALA A 136 2.74 -9.93 3.98
CA ALA A 136 3.49 -11.15 4.33
C ALA A 136 3.27 -11.62 5.78
N GLY A 137 2.52 -10.85 6.58
CA GLY A 137 2.27 -11.11 8.00
C GLY A 137 3.32 -10.48 8.92
N GLY A 138 3.07 -10.50 10.23
CA GLY A 138 4.04 -9.99 11.22
C GLY A 138 4.39 -8.50 11.09
N GLY A 139 3.51 -7.68 10.51
CA GLY A 139 3.81 -6.27 10.21
C GLY A 139 4.73 -6.07 9.00
N THR A 140 4.94 -7.10 8.18
CA THR A 140 5.75 -7.03 6.96
C THR A 140 4.85 -6.95 5.72
N THR A 141 5.15 -5.99 4.85
CA THR A 141 4.54 -5.82 3.52
C THR A 141 5.62 -5.90 2.46
N VAL A 142 5.45 -6.80 1.49
CA VAL A 142 6.32 -6.92 0.30
C VAL A 142 5.72 -6.07 -0.82
N TRP A 143 6.49 -5.16 -1.38
CA TRP A 143 6.06 -4.26 -2.44
C TRP A 143 6.50 -4.83 -3.78
N VAL A 144 5.54 -5.12 -4.67
CA VAL A 144 5.81 -5.62 -6.02
C VAL A 144 5.36 -4.63 -7.09
N LEU A 145 6.17 -4.48 -8.13
CA LEU A 145 5.73 -3.90 -9.40
C LEU A 145 5.11 -4.97 -10.30
N ILE A 146 4.24 -4.53 -11.20
CA ILE A 146 3.56 -5.36 -12.20
C ILE A 146 3.77 -4.72 -13.57
N ASP A 147 4.25 -5.52 -14.51
CA ASP A 147 4.48 -5.15 -15.90
C ASP A 147 3.69 -6.09 -16.80
N ASP A 148 2.64 -5.59 -17.44
CA ASP A 148 1.69 -6.40 -18.20
C ASP A 148 0.94 -5.55 -19.24
N GLU A 149 0.82 -6.05 -20.47
CA GLU A 149 0.15 -5.34 -21.57
C GLU A 149 -1.33 -5.05 -21.31
N ARG A 150 -2.01 -5.85 -20.46
CA ARG A 150 -3.43 -5.65 -20.10
C ARG A 150 -3.67 -4.40 -19.26
N LEU A 151 -2.61 -3.75 -18.80
CA LEU A 151 -2.65 -2.48 -18.07
C LEU A 151 -2.50 -1.27 -18.99
N THR A 152 -2.34 -1.49 -20.31
CA THR A 152 -2.30 -0.42 -21.31
C THR A 152 -3.57 0.43 -21.24
N LEU A 153 -3.37 1.73 -21.06
CA LEU A 153 -4.45 2.71 -21.04
C LEU A 153 -4.89 3.04 -22.48
N GLY A 154 -6.20 3.19 -22.70
CA GLY A 154 -6.77 3.59 -23.99
C GLY A 154 -6.49 5.05 -24.36
N GLU A 155 -7.25 5.64 -25.29
CA GLU A 155 -7.17 7.09 -25.53
C GLU A 155 -7.44 7.87 -24.22
N PRO A 156 -6.79 9.03 -23.97
CA PRO A 156 -7.11 9.85 -22.80
C PRO A 156 -8.57 10.30 -22.78
N GLU A 157 -9.28 9.89 -21.72
CA GLU A 157 -10.62 10.36 -21.37
C GLU A 157 -10.54 11.37 -20.22
N LEU A 158 -11.37 12.40 -20.24
CA LEU A 158 -11.35 13.51 -19.31
C LEU A 158 -11.48 13.05 -17.85
N LYS A 159 -12.41 12.13 -17.59
CA LYS A 159 -12.75 11.69 -16.22
C LYS A 159 -11.62 10.91 -15.54
N PRO A 160 -11.00 9.88 -16.15
CA PRO A 160 -9.78 9.26 -15.64
C PRO A 160 -8.64 10.26 -15.41
N VAL A 161 -8.38 11.17 -16.36
CA VAL A 161 -7.30 12.17 -16.27
C VAL A 161 -7.49 13.10 -15.08
N VAL A 162 -8.66 13.73 -14.95
CA VAL A 162 -8.97 14.62 -13.81
C VAL A 162 -8.90 13.88 -12.48
N ARG A 163 -9.34 12.61 -12.45
CA ARG A 163 -9.27 11.77 -11.24
C ARG A 163 -7.83 11.39 -10.89
N ALA A 164 -6.96 11.17 -11.87
CA ALA A 164 -5.54 10.89 -11.66
C ALA A 164 -4.82 12.11 -11.07
N LEU A 165 -5.10 13.32 -11.57
CA LEU A 165 -4.59 14.58 -10.99
C LEU A 165 -5.04 14.74 -9.53
N ALA A 166 -6.35 14.61 -9.27
CA ALA A 166 -6.90 14.75 -7.92
C ALA A 166 -6.33 13.71 -6.94
N SER A 167 -6.24 12.43 -7.34
CA SER A 167 -5.64 11.38 -6.51
C SER A 167 -4.13 11.57 -6.31
N GLY A 168 -3.40 12.08 -7.29
CA GLY A 168 -1.99 12.41 -7.13
C GLY A 168 -1.76 13.53 -6.13
N ILE A 169 -2.53 14.64 -6.21
CA ILE A 169 -2.40 15.79 -5.31
C ILE A 169 -2.78 15.45 -3.86
N THR A 170 -3.78 14.59 -3.67
CA THR A 170 -4.32 14.28 -2.32
C THR A 170 -3.71 13.05 -1.67
N GLY A 171 -3.21 12.10 -2.45
CA GLY A 171 -2.72 10.81 -1.95
C GLY A 171 -1.21 10.61 -2.07
N LEU A 172 -0.50 11.44 -2.84
CA LEU A 172 0.95 11.34 -3.05
C LEU A 172 1.64 12.66 -2.66
N GLU A 173 2.84 12.57 -2.09
CA GLU A 173 3.67 13.75 -1.85
C GLU A 173 4.33 14.20 -3.15
N VAL A 174 3.66 15.10 -3.86
CA VAL A 174 4.19 15.78 -5.06
C VAL A 174 4.83 17.10 -4.63
N SER A 175 6.10 17.29 -4.94
CA SER A 175 6.83 18.54 -4.65
C SER A 175 6.80 19.50 -5.84
N ASP A 176 7.13 19.02 -7.04
CA ASP A 176 7.03 19.80 -8.27
C ASP A 176 5.82 19.37 -9.11
N HIS A 177 4.71 20.09 -8.95
CA HIS A 177 3.46 19.81 -9.67
C HIS A 177 3.57 20.08 -11.18
N ARG A 178 4.43 21.02 -11.63
CA ARG A 178 4.61 21.31 -13.05
C ARG A 178 5.37 20.19 -13.74
N ILE A 179 6.45 19.69 -13.14
CA ILE A 179 7.18 18.50 -13.61
C ILE A 179 6.27 17.29 -13.58
N ALA A 180 5.49 17.08 -12.52
CA ALA A 180 4.54 15.96 -12.44
C ALA A 180 3.53 15.99 -13.59
N LEU A 181 2.93 17.15 -13.88
CA LEU A 181 1.97 17.31 -14.99
C LEU A 181 2.64 17.15 -16.37
N ALA A 182 3.81 17.75 -16.58
CA ALA A 182 4.53 17.64 -17.85
C ALA A 182 5.02 16.20 -18.13
N SER A 183 5.48 15.51 -17.09
CA SER A 183 5.85 14.09 -17.15
C SER A 183 4.63 13.24 -17.47
N TYR A 184 3.50 13.46 -16.78
CA TYR A 184 2.25 12.76 -17.05
C TYR A 184 1.77 12.96 -18.48
N ALA A 185 1.75 14.20 -18.97
CA ALA A 185 1.37 14.49 -20.36
C ALA A 185 2.24 13.74 -21.38
N THR A 186 3.56 13.73 -21.15
CA THR A 186 4.53 13.02 -22.01
C THR A 186 4.34 11.50 -21.97
N LEU A 187 4.20 10.92 -20.77
CA LEU A 187 4.08 9.48 -20.58
C LEU A 187 2.73 8.95 -21.08
N ARG A 188 1.64 9.68 -20.82
CA ARG A 188 0.26 9.28 -21.12
C ARG A 188 -0.19 9.62 -22.55
N GLY A 189 0.51 10.54 -23.22
CA GLY A 189 0.13 11.03 -24.56
C GLY A 189 -0.96 12.09 -24.52
N LEU A 190 -0.98 12.94 -23.50
CA LEU A 190 -1.98 14.00 -23.38
C LEU A 190 -1.68 15.12 -24.39
N ARG A 191 -2.73 15.61 -25.04
CA ARG A 191 -2.70 16.87 -25.79
C ARG A 191 -2.82 18.02 -24.78
N THR A 192 -1.92 19.00 -24.84
CA THR A 192 -1.94 20.15 -23.92
C THR A 192 -1.75 21.47 -24.66
N ALA A 193 -2.41 22.52 -24.18
CA ALA A 193 -2.27 23.89 -24.66
C ALA A 193 -2.00 24.85 -23.47
N PRO A 194 -1.21 25.92 -23.66
CA PRO A 194 -1.01 26.93 -22.61
C PRO A 194 -2.29 27.76 -22.42
N LEU A 195 -2.58 28.13 -21.17
CA LEU A 195 -3.62 29.13 -20.85
C LEU A 195 -2.99 30.53 -20.70
N PRO A 196 -3.76 31.63 -20.92
CA PRO A 196 -3.25 33.00 -20.87
C PRO A 196 -2.67 33.43 -19.51
N ASP A 197 -3.06 32.74 -18.43
CA ASP A 197 -2.65 32.98 -17.05
C ASP A 197 -1.42 32.15 -16.61
N GLY A 198 -0.83 31.36 -17.51
CA GLY A 198 0.26 30.43 -17.18
C GLY A 198 -0.19 29.06 -16.65
N GLY A 199 -1.51 28.78 -16.71
CA GLY A 199 -2.08 27.46 -16.58
C GLY A 199 -1.86 26.57 -17.81
N VAL A 200 -2.37 25.34 -17.74
CA VAL A 200 -2.29 24.33 -18.81
C VAL A 200 -3.68 23.75 -19.03
N ARG A 201 -4.18 23.84 -20.26
CA ARG A 201 -5.37 23.11 -20.70
C ARG A 201 -4.96 21.71 -21.16
N ILE A 202 -5.59 20.69 -20.61
CA ILE A 202 -5.51 19.30 -21.07
C ILE A 202 -6.70 19.03 -21.99
N LEU A 203 -6.46 18.36 -23.11
CA LEU A 203 -7.43 18.16 -24.19
C LEU A 203 -7.64 16.66 -24.43
N CYS A 204 -8.84 16.17 -24.12
CA CYS A 204 -9.30 14.80 -24.34
C CYS A 204 -10.35 14.78 -25.46
N ALA A 205 -10.67 13.61 -26.01
CA ALA A 205 -11.67 13.51 -27.09
C ALA A 205 -13.10 13.80 -26.61
N ASP A 206 -13.36 13.63 -25.31
CA ASP A 206 -14.64 13.81 -24.61
C ASP A 206 -14.79 15.16 -23.88
N GLY A 207 -13.73 15.98 -23.82
CA GLY A 207 -13.74 17.31 -23.20
C GLY A 207 -12.36 17.85 -22.85
N SER A 208 -12.30 18.86 -21.97
CA SER A 208 -11.04 19.50 -21.57
C SER A 208 -10.96 19.75 -20.06
N ALA A 209 -9.74 19.92 -19.54
CA ALA A 209 -9.50 20.32 -18.15
C ALA A 209 -8.53 21.50 -18.11
N ASP A 210 -8.95 22.62 -17.53
CA ASP A 210 -8.10 23.80 -17.34
C ASP A 210 -7.45 23.72 -15.96
N VAL A 211 -6.13 23.51 -15.96
CA VAL A 211 -5.30 23.36 -14.75
C VAL A 211 -4.56 24.67 -14.47
N THR A 212 -4.80 25.26 -13.31
CA THR A 212 -4.13 26.50 -12.87
C THR A 212 -3.22 26.23 -11.68
N PHE A 213 -2.28 27.15 -11.44
CA PHE A 213 -1.24 27.02 -10.43
C PHE A 213 -1.29 28.19 -9.44
N ASP A 214 -0.82 27.97 -8.20
CA ASP A 214 -0.60 29.04 -7.23
C ASP A 214 0.77 29.72 -7.41
N GLU A 215 1.07 30.71 -6.56
CA GLU A 215 2.36 31.42 -6.53
C GLU A 215 3.56 30.52 -6.16
N GLN A 216 3.31 29.30 -5.66
CA GLN A 216 4.32 28.28 -5.37
C GLN A 216 4.40 27.22 -6.48
N GLU A 217 3.77 27.47 -7.64
CA GLU A 217 3.68 26.56 -8.79
C GLU A 217 3.01 25.21 -8.52
N ARG A 218 2.21 25.11 -7.45
CA ARG A 218 1.38 23.94 -7.14
C ARG A 218 0.04 24.05 -7.84
N ILE A 219 -0.56 22.92 -8.22
CA ILE A 219 -1.90 22.92 -8.83
C ILE A 219 -2.92 23.47 -7.82
N SER A 220 -3.58 24.57 -8.17
CA SER A 220 -4.56 25.26 -7.33
C SER A 220 -6.00 25.00 -7.77
N SER A 221 -6.23 24.71 -9.07
CA SER A 221 -7.51 24.28 -9.60
C SER A 221 -7.34 23.34 -10.80
N CYS A 222 -8.36 22.53 -11.06
CA CYS A 222 -8.50 21.70 -12.25
C CYS A 222 -9.98 21.71 -12.68
N GLN A 223 -10.34 22.66 -13.54
CA GLN A 223 -11.72 22.86 -13.97
C GLN A 223 -12.03 21.99 -15.20
N ALA A 224 -12.83 20.94 -15.02
CA ALA A 224 -13.25 20.04 -16.09
C ALA A 224 -14.46 20.60 -16.86
N ASN A 225 -14.32 20.70 -18.18
CA ASN A 225 -15.36 21.08 -19.12
C ASN A 225 -15.83 19.83 -19.88
N GLN A 226 -17.07 19.43 -19.63
CA GLN A 226 -17.70 18.30 -20.33
C GLN A 226 -18.11 18.76 -21.74
N THR A 227 -17.75 17.97 -22.76
CA THR A 227 -17.78 18.32 -24.19
C THR A 227 -16.60 19.18 -24.62
N LEU A 228 -16.04 18.85 -25.78
CA LEU A 228 -14.92 19.55 -26.40
C LEU A 228 -15.46 20.58 -27.41
N GLU A 229 -15.52 21.85 -27.01
CA GLU A 229 -16.10 22.93 -27.82
C GLU A 229 -15.20 24.18 -27.91
N GLY A 230 -15.51 25.07 -28.85
CA GLY A 230 -14.82 26.35 -29.03
C GLY A 230 -13.31 26.23 -29.21
N GLU A 231 -12.56 27.09 -28.52
CA GLU A 231 -11.10 27.13 -28.57
C GLU A 231 -10.45 25.77 -28.24
N ALA A 232 -11.01 25.01 -27.29
CA ALA A 232 -10.48 23.71 -26.91
C ALA A 232 -10.59 22.68 -28.06
N ALA A 233 -11.69 22.71 -28.81
CA ALA A 233 -11.87 21.87 -29.99
C ALA A 233 -10.90 22.24 -31.12
N GLU A 234 -10.69 23.53 -31.36
CA GLU A 234 -9.71 24.01 -32.33
C GLU A 234 -8.28 23.61 -31.94
N GLN A 235 -7.91 23.76 -30.67
CA GLN A 235 -6.60 23.35 -30.14
C GLN A 235 -6.38 21.84 -30.26
N PHE A 236 -7.38 21.01 -29.92
CA PHE A 236 -7.32 19.55 -30.05
C PHE A 236 -7.09 19.13 -31.51
N ALA A 237 -7.84 19.73 -32.44
CA ALA A 237 -7.72 19.46 -33.88
C ALA A 237 -6.35 19.91 -34.45
N GLN A 238 -5.79 21.01 -33.96
CA GLN A 238 -4.48 21.53 -34.38
C GLN A 238 -3.30 20.71 -33.85
N ILE A 239 -3.35 20.24 -32.61
CA ILE A 239 -2.29 19.43 -31.99
C ILE A 239 -2.23 18.03 -32.60
N GLY A 240 -3.37 17.47 -33.02
CA GLY A 240 -3.44 16.13 -33.61
C GLY A 240 -3.19 15.02 -32.59
N ALA A 241 -2.87 13.81 -33.06
CA ALA A 241 -2.61 12.67 -32.18
C ALA A 241 -1.21 12.75 -31.54
N VAL A 242 -1.15 12.60 -30.22
CA VAL A 242 0.09 12.54 -29.44
C VAL A 242 0.26 11.11 -28.91
N THR A 243 1.41 10.49 -29.19
CA THR A 243 1.72 9.15 -28.68
C THR A 243 2.46 9.28 -27.35
N GLY A 244 1.92 8.67 -26.29
CA GLY A 244 2.57 8.61 -24.98
C GLY A 244 3.83 7.74 -24.99
N THR A 245 4.80 8.06 -24.13
CA THR A 245 6.06 7.30 -24.01
C THR A 245 6.02 6.14 -23.02
N ALA A 246 4.93 5.97 -22.27
CA ALA A 246 4.74 4.81 -21.39
C ALA A 246 4.45 3.54 -22.20
N VAL A 247 5.23 2.48 -21.94
CA VAL A 247 5.07 1.15 -22.56
C VAL A 247 4.76 0.14 -21.45
N PHE A 248 3.75 -0.70 -21.68
CA PHE A 248 3.27 -1.71 -20.72
C PHE A 248 3.63 -3.12 -21.21
N GLY A 249 4.03 -4.02 -20.30
CA GLY A 249 4.52 -5.37 -20.65
C GLY A 249 5.95 -5.38 -21.21
N GLY A 250 6.65 -4.24 -21.14
CA GLY A 250 7.99 -4.04 -21.72
C GLY A 250 9.11 -3.87 -20.70
N ALA A 251 8.81 -3.59 -19.42
CA ALA A 251 9.82 -3.43 -18.38
C ALA A 251 10.59 -4.75 -18.14
N ALA A 252 9.91 -5.89 -18.20
CA ALA A 252 10.51 -7.22 -18.05
C ALA A 252 11.26 -7.71 -19.31
N ALA A 253 11.36 -6.90 -20.37
CA ALA A 253 12.09 -7.27 -21.59
C ALA A 253 13.56 -7.63 -21.30
N GLY A 254 14.03 -8.71 -21.92
CA GLY A 254 15.37 -9.27 -21.74
C GLY A 254 15.57 -10.12 -20.48
N LEU A 255 14.60 -10.16 -19.54
CA LEU A 255 14.67 -11.05 -18.39
C LEU A 255 14.37 -12.51 -18.79
N PRO A 256 14.88 -13.51 -18.05
CA PRO A 256 14.48 -14.90 -18.23
C PRO A 256 12.96 -15.06 -18.23
N ALA A 257 12.46 -15.91 -19.13
CA ALA A 257 11.06 -16.31 -19.14
C ALA A 257 10.75 -17.13 -17.87
N PRO A 258 9.56 -16.98 -17.26
CA PRO A 258 9.13 -17.85 -16.16
C PRO A 258 9.27 -19.32 -16.53
N VAL A 259 10.07 -20.06 -15.76
CA VAL A 259 10.30 -21.49 -16.00
C VAL A 259 9.22 -22.24 -15.23
N GLU A 260 8.10 -22.49 -15.88
CA GLU A 260 7.03 -23.32 -15.31
C GLU A 260 7.62 -24.69 -14.98
N SER A 261 7.77 -24.95 -13.68
CA SER A 261 8.27 -26.23 -13.20
C SER A 261 7.18 -27.26 -13.45
N ALA A 262 7.30 -27.99 -14.57
CA ALA A 262 6.41 -29.08 -14.91
C ALA A 262 6.19 -29.94 -13.66
N PRO A 263 4.93 -30.27 -13.30
CA PRO A 263 4.62 -30.91 -12.05
C PRO A 263 5.44 -32.19 -11.97
N ALA A 264 6.40 -32.21 -11.04
CA ALA A 264 7.28 -33.36 -10.87
C ALA A 264 6.38 -34.58 -10.66
N GLN A 265 6.36 -35.47 -11.66
CA GLN A 265 5.64 -36.72 -11.54
C GLN A 265 6.27 -37.42 -10.34
N ARG A 266 5.53 -37.44 -9.24
CA ARG A 266 5.87 -38.28 -8.10
C ARG A 266 5.68 -39.70 -8.59
N GLU A 267 6.73 -40.26 -9.19
CA GLU A 267 6.85 -41.69 -9.30
C GLU A 267 6.56 -42.25 -7.91
N PRO A 268 5.61 -43.19 -7.78
CA PRO A 268 5.30 -43.75 -6.49
C PRO A 268 6.55 -44.48 -6.02
N VAL A 269 7.25 -43.89 -5.05
CA VAL A 269 8.25 -44.59 -4.26
C VAL A 269 7.55 -45.76 -3.60
N THR A 270 7.64 -46.92 -4.26
CA THR A 270 7.15 -48.17 -3.72
C THR A 270 7.90 -48.37 -2.41
N SER A 271 7.12 -48.42 -1.33
CA SER A 271 7.66 -48.56 0.03
C SER A 271 8.16 -49.98 0.21
N ALA A 272 9.34 -50.27 -0.35
CA ALA A 272 10.13 -51.43 0.05
C ALA A 272 10.35 -51.33 1.57
N ALA A 273 9.84 -52.32 2.30
CA ALA A 273 9.97 -52.35 3.75
C ALA A 273 11.46 -52.34 4.15
N PRO A 274 11.84 -51.66 5.24
CA PRO A 274 13.20 -51.74 5.75
C PRO A 274 13.51 -53.18 6.14
N GLU A 275 14.51 -53.78 5.51
CA GLU A 275 15.04 -55.07 5.91
C GLU A 275 15.77 -54.90 7.25
N GLU A 276 15.37 -55.69 8.24
CA GLU A 276 15.80 -55.55 9.63
C GLU A 276 17.29 -55.92 9.79
N PRO A 277 18.16 -55.04 10.32
CA PRO A 277 19.58 -55.38 10.50
C PRO A 277 19.73 -56.44 11.59
N PRO A 278 20.57 -57.48 11.40
CA PRO A 278 20.71 -58.56 12.37
C PRO A 278 21.33 -58.06 13.68
N ALA A 279 20.74 -58.51 14.80
CA ALA A 279 21.15 -58.09 16.14
C ALA A 279 22.60 -58.51 16.49
N PRO A 280 23.38 -57.65 17.17
CA PRO A 280 24.70 -58.01 17.68
C PRO A 280 24.59 -58.95 18.89
N ALA A 281 25.48 -59.95 18.96
CA ALA A 281 25.56 -60.88 20.07
C ALA A 281 26.10 -60.22 21.36
N PRO A 282 25.71 -60.70 22.55
CA PRO A 282 26.13 -60.09 23.82
C PRO A 282 27.57 -60.46 24.19
N ALA A 283 28.33 -59.48 24.70
CA ALA A 283 29.61 -59.65 25.36
C ALA A 283 29.54 -59.11 26.81
N PRO A 284 30.33 -59.65 27.76
CA PRO A 284 29.97 -59.61 29.18
C PRO A 284 30.40 -58.35 29.94
N VAL A 285 29.67 -58.08 31.02
CA VAL A 285 29.94 -57.04 32.03
C VAL A 285 31.13 -57.43 32.93
N PRO A 286 31.95 -56.46 33.36
CA PRO A 286 32.57 -56.56 34.69
C PRO A 286 32.40 -55.29 35.56
N ALA A 287 31.92 -55.52 36.79
CA ALA A 287 32.33 -54.91 38.07
C ALA A 287 32.47 -53.37 38.20
N GLU A 288 31.37 -52.77 38.69
CA GLU A 288 31.25 -51.92 39.89
C GLU A 288 32.49 -51.34 40.64
N HIS A 289 32.34 -50.05 40.99
CA HIS A 289 32.75 -49.32 42.22
C HIS A 289 34.21 -48.82 42.43
N PRO A 290 34.44 -47.75 43.26
CA PRO A 290 33.50 -46.74 43.79
C PRO A 290 33.96 -45.25 43.69
N ALA A 291 33.02 -44.38 44.11
CA ALA A 291 33.07 -42.96 44.51
C ALA A 291 34.41 -42.22 44.77
N ALA A 292 34.43 -40.95 44.33
CA ALA A 292 34.97 -39.78 45.07
C ALA A 292 34.20 -38.52 44.59
N GLU A 293 33.23 -37.99 45.33
CA GLU A 293 33.34 -37.04 46.46
C GLU A 293 33.31 -35.56 46.00
N GLN A 294 32.20 -34.88 46.31
CA GLN A 294 32.06 -33.42 46.23
C GLN A 294 32.84 -32.76 47.39
N PRO A 295 33.32 -31.52 47.22
CA PRO A 295 33.48 -30.64 48.36
C PRO A 295 32.75 -29.29 48.21
N ALA A 296 31.76 -29.11 49.07
CA ALA A 296 31.29 -27.85 49.63
C ALA A 296 30.68 -28.18 51.02
N PRO A 297 30.44 -27.25 51.95
CA PRO A 297 30.98 -25.89 52.13
C PRO A 297 31.47 -25.64 53.59
N VAL A 298 32.09 -24.48 53.85
CA VAL A 298 32.16 -23.83 55.20
C VAL A 298 32.21 -22.31 54.93
N ALA A 299 31.21 -21.47 55.22
CA ALA A 299 30.67 -21.02 56.52
C ALA A 299 31.74 -20.28 57.38
N ALA A 300 31.47 -19.14 58.04
CA ALA A 300 30.25 -18.34 58.27
C ALA A 300 30.58 -16.82 58.06
N GLU A 301 29.76 -15.79 58.29
CA GLU A 301 28.82 -15.51 59.39
C GLU A 301 27.63 -14.61 58.97
N THR A 302 26.52 -14.76 59.69
CA THR A 302 25.39 -13.81 59.83
C THR A 302 25.21 -13.58 61.33
N PRO A 303 24.76 -12.39 61.82
CA PRO A 303 23.32 -12.11 61.79
C PRO A 303 22.86 -10.62 61.77
N ALA A 304 21.57 -10.46 61.48
CA ALA A 304 20.60 -9.49 62.04
C ALA A 304 20.81 -7.96 61.96
N ALA A 305 20.00 -7.34 61.10
CA ALA A 305 19.04 -6.24 61.35
C ALA A 305 19.29 -5.19 62.46
N GLU A 306 19.23 -3.89 62.08
CA GLU A 306 18.36 -2.93 62.78
C GLU A 306 17.92 -1.70 61.94
N ALA A 307 16.80 -1.11 62.39
CA ALA A 307 16.13 0.18 62.18
C ALA A 307 16.52 1.24 61.10
N ARG A 308 15.49 2.03 60.77
CA ARG A 308 15.47 3.24 59.91
C ARG A 308 16.08 4.48 60.61
N PRO A 309 16.11 5.63 59.92
CA PRO A 309 15.11 6.65 60.29
C PRO A 309 14.24 7.16 59.12
N GLN A 310 13.05 7.65 59.46
CA GLN A 310 12.16 8.49 58.62
C GLN A 310 12.09 9.89 59.21
N ALA A 311 11.93 10.90 58.35
CA ALA A 311 11.22 12.18 58.54
C ALA A 311 11.53 13.08 57.32
N GLU A 312 10.70 13.96 56.78
CA GLU A 312 9.29 14.39 56.92
C GLU A 312 9.02 15.29 55.69
N GLN A 313 7.84 15.65 55.18
CA GLN A 313 6.44 15.19 55.13
C GLN A 313 5.72 16.18 54.17
N GLN A 314 4.54 15.85 53.63
CA GLN A 314 3.72 16.76 52.80
C GLN A 314 2.95 17.78 53.68
N PRO A 315 2.18 18.72 53.09
CA PRO A 315 0.74 18.41 52.93
C PRO A 315 0.03 19.07 51.73
N THR A 316 -1.06 18.43 51.25
CA THR A 316 -2.36 19.08 50.97
C THR A 316 -3.49 18.02 50.98
N PRO A 317 -4.76 18.39 51.31
CA PRO A 317 -5.72 17.40 51.83
C PRO A 317 -6.95 17.11 50.95
N ALA A 318 -7.55 15.95 51.27
CA ALA A 318 -8.97 15.54 51.26
C ALA A 318 -10.02 16.26 50.37
N ALA A 319 -10.84 15.43 49.72
CA ALA A 319 -12.16 15.79 49.19
C ALA A 319 -13.27 15.36 50.18
N ASP A 320 -14.35 16.13 50.22
CA ASP A 320 -15.64 15.74 50.80
C ASP A 320 -16.77 16.51 50.07
N GLU A 321 -17.90 15.86 49.84
CA GLU A 321 -19.16 16.42 49.25
C GLU A 321 -20.24 16.53 50.36
N PRO A 322 -21.53 16.88 50.12
CA PRO A 322 -22.21 17.54 49.00
C PRO A 322 -23.04 18.79 49.43
N HIS A 323 -23.63 19.56 48.49
CA HIS A 323 -25.00 20.15 48.60
C HIS A 323 -25.50 20.75 47.27
N GLU A 324 -26.82 20.64 47.01
CA GLU A 324 -27.56 21.20 45.86
C GLU A 324 -28.14 22.62 46.16
N PRO A 325 -29.12 23.17 45.40
CA PRO A 325 -28.96 23.82 44.09
C PRO A 325 -29.58 25.25 44.04
N SER A 326 -29.28 26.05 43.00
CA SER A 326 -30.25 27.03 42.47
C SER A 326 -29.90 27.51 41.06
N ALA A 327 -30.92 27.93 40.31
CA ALA A 327 -30.80 28.53 38.98
C ALA A 327 -30.73 30.06 39.05
N GLU A 328 -30.15 30.70 38.02
CA GLU A 328 -30.68 31.94 37.44
C GLU A 328 -30.15 32.16 36.00
N ALA A 329 -30.89 32.95 35.23
CA ALA A 329 -30.75 33.08 33.77
C ALA A 329 -29.91 34.30 33.34
N PRO A 330 -29.48 34.38 32.07
CA PRO A 330 -29.12 35.64 31.44
C PRO A 330 -30.37 36.35 30.86
N SER A 331 -30.56 37.63 31.19
CA SER A 331 -31.58 38.50 30.57
C SER A 331 -30.98 39.43 29.52
N GLU A 332 -31.69 39.52 28.38
CA GLU A 332 -31.90 40.72 27.54
C GLU A 332 -30.66 41.27 26.75
N THR A 333 -30.78 41.93 25.58
CA THR A 333 -31.87 42.83 25.14
C THR A 333 -32.05 42.89 23.59
N GLU A 334 -33.32 43.03 23.15
CA GLU A 334 -33.86 43.65 21.90
C GLU A 334 -33.57 43.15 20.46
N THR A 335 -34.47 42.28 19.98
CA THR A 335 -35.52 42.49 18.93
C THR A 335 -35.24 43.24 17.60
N PRO A 336 -35.52 42.62 16.43
CA PRO A 336 -35.79 43.31 15.14
C PRO A 336 -37.30 43.55 14.89
N PRO A 337 -37.71 44.53 14.05
CA PRO A 337 -39.12 44.79 13.76
C PRO A 337 -39.71 43.88 12.67
N GLU A 338 -41.02 43.66 12.78
CA GLU A 338 -41.86 42.79 11.95
C GLU A 338 -42.12 43.33 10.52
N THR A 339 -42.61 42.45 9.63
CA THR A 339 -43.58 42.85 8.59
C THR A 339 -44.58 41.70 8.38
N GLU A 340 -45.85 42.07 8.21
CA GLU A 340 -47.03 41.20 8.34
C GLU A 340 -47.19 40.15 7.23
N ALA A 341 -47.81 39.01 7.59
CA ALA A 341 -48.54 38.15 6.66
C ALA A 341 -50.02 38.61 6.56
N PRO A 342 -50.78 38.14 5.55
CA PRO A 342 -52.02 37.46 5.96
C PRO A 342 -52.46 36.23 5.13
N ALA A 343 -53.10 35.32 5.87
CA ALA A 343 -54.28 34.51 5.52
C ALA A 343 -54.23 33.41 4.43
N GLU A 344 -54.23 32.16 4.94
CA GLU A 344 -55.23 31.10 4.71
C GLU A 344 -55.88 30.86 3.33
N ALA A 345 -55.76 29.62 2.83
CA ALA A 345 -56.88 28.86 2.24
C ALA A 345 -56.64 27.33 2.24
N GLU A 346 -57.51 26.61 2.96
CA GLU A 346 -58.08 25.26 2.70
C GLU A 346 -57.23 24.10 2.14
N ALA A 347 -57.22 23.00 2.91
CA ALA A 347 -57.08 21.63 2.39
C ALA A 347 -58.45 21.05 1.99
N PRO A 348 -58.49 20.01 1.15
CA PRO A 348 -59.05 18.76 1.69
C PRO A 348 -58.32 17.45 1.28
N ALA A 349 -58.37 16.50 2.22
CA ALA A 349 -58.73 15.07 2.07
C ALA A 349 -59.03 14.51 0.65
N SER A 350 -58.79 13.24 0.31
CA SER A 350 -58.20 12.07 0.99
C SER A 350 -58.02 10.94 -0.05
N ALA A 351 -57.13 9.96 0.19
CA ALA A 351 -57.34 8.55 -0.19
C ALA A 351 -56.27 7.65 0.46
N GLU A 352 -56.70 6.82 1.40
CA GLU A 352 -55.91 5.71 1.95
C GLU A 352 -55.87 4.53 0.94
N THR A 353 -54.79 3.74 0.97
CA THR A 353 -54.87 2.32 0.65
C THR A 353 -53.95 1.55 1.60
N GLU A 354 -54.53 0.68 2.43
CA GLU A 354 -53.79 -0.15 3.38
C GLU A 354 -52.96 -1.25 2.70
N SER A 355 -51.95 -1.74 3.41
CA SER A 355 -51.18 -2.95 3.10
C SER A 355 -52.02 -4.23 3.32
N PRO A 356 -51.49 -5.44 3.04
CA PRO A 356 -50.97 -6.22 4.19
C PRO A 356 -49.82 -7.21 3.90
N ALA A 357 -49.08 -7.58 4.96
CA ALA A 357 -48.30 -8.83 5.14
C ALA A 357 -47.10 -9.08 4.18
N GLU A 358 -46.07 -9.88 4.43
CA GLU A 358 -45.45 -10.62 5.57
C GLU A 358 -44.04 -11.08 5.07
N THR A 359 -43.02 -11.49 5.84
CA THR A 359 -42.74 -11.59 7.29
C THR A 359 -41.20 -11.61 7.49
N GLU A 360 -40.66 -11.16 8.62
CA GLU A 360 -39.23 -11.29 8.97
C GLU A 360 -38.87 -12.64 9.60
N ALA A 361 -37.83 -13.31 9.10
CA ALA A 361 -36.91 -14.23 9.81
C ALA A 361 -35.88 -14.86 8.84
N PRO A 362 -34.75 -15.41 9.32
CA PRO A 362 -33.76 -14.80 10.21
C PRO A 362 -32.34 -14.83 9.60
N GLN A 363 -31.36 -14.22 10.27
CA GLN A 363 -29.94 -14.30 9.89
C GLN A 363 -29.38 -15.71 10.16
N GLU A 364 -28.82 -16.37 9.14
CA GLU A 364 -27.98 -17.58 9.32
C GLU A 364 -26.52 -17.19 9.55
N GLU A 365 -26.01 -17.43 10.75
CA GLU A 365 -24.57 -17.39 11.05
C GLU A 365 -23.83 -18.45 10.21
N ARG A 366 -22.94 -18.00 9.33
CA ARG A 366 -22.02 -18.92 8.62
C ARG A 366 -20.78 -19.18 9.50
N PRO A 367 -20.39 -20.44 9.74
CA PRO A 367 -19.35 -20.77 10.70
C PRO A 367 -17.96 -20.37 10.21
N GLN A 368 -17.20 -19.67 11.07
CA GLN A 368 -15.77 -19.46 10.88
C GLN A 368 -15.04 -20.81 10.85
N LYS A 369 -14.47 -21.19 9.71
CA LYS A 369 -13.57 -22.35 9.61
C LYS A 369 -12.13 -21.92 9.83
N GLU A 370 -11.47 -22.58 10.77
CA GLU A 370 -10.13 -22.25 11.24
C GLU A 370 -9.07 -22.31 10.13
N LYS A 371 -8.28 -21.24 9.95
CA LYS A 371 -7.03 -21.27 9.17
C LYS A 371 -5.92 -22.00 9.94
N LYS A 372 -6.06 -23.31 10.15
CA LYS A 372 -5.01 -24.17 10.73
C LYS A 372 -4.32 -25.00 9.65
N GLY A 373 -3.01 -24.78 9.47
CA GLY A 373 -2.13 -25.83 8.92
C GLY A 373 -1.41 -25.58 7.60
N LEU A 374 -0.82 -24.39 7.35
CA LEU A 374 0.28 -24.30 6.36
C LEU A 374 1.40 -23.30 6.66
N LEU A 375 1.16 -22.28 7.51
CA LEU A 375 2.14 -21.21 7.77
C LEU A 375 3.25 -21.56 8.78
N ARG A 376 3.23 -22.74 9.41
CA ARG A 376 4.23 -23.17 10.42
C ARG A 376 5.51 -23.77 9.83
N ARG A 377 5.80 -23.53 8.54
CA ARG A 377 6.97 -24.08 7.83
C ARG A 377 7.88 -23.06 7.15
N LEU A 378 7.55 -21.77 7.18
CA LEU A 378 8.37 -20.69 6.61
C LEU A 378 9.04 -19.80 7.65
N PHE A 379 8.70 -19.95 8.94
CA PHE A 379 9.33 -19.23 10.04
C PHE A 379 9.72 -20.20 11.16
N GLY A 380 10.87 -20.85 11.00
CA GLY A 380 11.74 -21.22 12.11
C GLY A 380 12.98 -20.31 12.03
N ARG A 381 13.50 -19.77 13.12
CA ARG A 381 13.45 -20.28 14.50
C ARG A 381 13.25 -19.17 15.52
#